data_AF-A4SWV3-F1
#
_entry.id   AF-A4SWV3-F1
#
_cell.length_a   1.000
_cell.length_b   1.000
_cell.length_c   1.000
_cell.angle_alpha   90.00
_cell.angle_beta   90.00
_cell.angle_gamma   90.00
#
_symmetry.space_group_name_H-M   'P 1'
#
loop_
_entity.id
_entity.type
_entity.pdbx_description
1 polymer ?
#
loop_
_entity_poly.entity_id
_entity_poly.type
_entity_poly.pdbx_seq_one_letter_code
_entity_poly.pdbx_strand_id
1 'polypeptide(L)'
;MVQLAPTPVNYLSAESLAGYGAIITSFMGALHWGASLHTLGKPLTGDRWVDRNAWIWGVIPALVAWVALHIYIPVGLLILAAMLIIQRSIDQNTYRYYFSDDVTRAAFMTMRNRLTYVAVACLTWAAVVILFIQA
;
A
#
# COMPACT_ATOMS: atom_id res chain seq x y z
N MET A 1 20.86 -4.89 -29.76
CA MET A 1 20.01 -3.77 -30.22
C MET A 1 18.57 -4.16 -29.98
N VAL A 2 18.00 -3.79 -28.83
CA VAL A 2 16.55 -3.95 -28.59
C VAL A 2 15.89 -2.74 -29.21
N GLN A 3 15.27 -2.95 -30.35
CA GLN A 3 14.48 -1.95 -31.04
C GLN A 3 13.26 -1.66 -30.16
N LEU A 4 13.39 -0.65 -29.29
CA LEU A 4 12.25 -0.01 -28.65
C LEU A 4 11.45 0.62 -29.79
N ALA A 5 10.48 -0.12 -30.33
CA ALA A 5 9.31 0.53 -30.92
C ALA A 5 8.88 1.62 -29.93
N PRO A 6 8.42 2.81 -30.39
CA PRO A 6 7.97 3.84 -29.46
C PRO A 6 6.78 3.25 -28.70
N THR A 7 7.05 2.69 -27.51
CA THR A 7 6.01 2.33 -26.56
C THR A 7 5.22 3.61 -26.39
N PRO A 8 3.91 3.60 -26.66
CA PRO A 8 3.11 4.80 -26.51
C PRO A 8 3.41 5.34 -25.12
N VAL A 9 3.78 6.62 -25.01
CA VAL A 9 4.23 7.24 -23.73
C VAL A 9 3.26 6.94 -22.57
N ASN A 10 1.99 6.70 -22.91
CA ASN A 10 0.90 6.26 -22.05
C ASN A 10 1.13 4.92 -21.33
N TYR A 11 1.82 3.95 -21.95
CA TYR A 11 2.12 2.65 -21.33
C TYR A 11 3.23 2.79 -20.30
N LEU A 12 4.31 3.50 -20.63
CA LEU A 12 5.41 3.73 -19.70
C LEU A 12 4.96 4.51 -18.47
N SER A 13 4.09 5.51 -18.66
CA SER A 13 3.53 6.27 -17.54
C SER A 13 2.60 5.41 -16.67
N ALA A 14 1.78 4.54 -17.27
CA ALA A 14 0.91 3.62 -16.54
C ALA A 14 1.71 2.56 -15.75
N GLU A 15 2.74 1.97 -16.36
CA GLU A 15 3.65 1.04 -15.68
C GLU A 15 4.41 1.73 -14.55
N SER A 16 4.90 2.95 -14.77
CA SER A 16 5.57 3.73 -13.72
C SER A 16 4.63 4.05 -12.56
N LEU A 17 3.36 4.36 -12.85
CA LEU A 17 2.35 4.60 -11.82
C LEU A 17 2.04 3.33 -11.03
N ALA A 18 1.91 2.18 -11.71
CA ALA A 18 1.70 0.89 -11.06
C ALA A 18 2.91 0.51 -10.18
N GLY A 19 4.13 0.67 -10.69
CA GLY A 19 5.36 0.45 -9.93
C GLY A 19 5.47 1.33 -8.69
N TYR A 20 5.15 2.61 -8.82
CA TYR A 20 5.13 3.53 -7.68
C TYR A 20 4.06 3.15 -6.64
N GLY A 21 2.86 2.78 -7.09
CA GLY A 21 1.80 2.27 -6.22
C GLY A 21 2.24 1.03 -5.45
N ALA A 22 2.87 0.07 -6.14
CA ALA A 22 3.40 -1.15 -5.54
C ALA A 22 4.47 -0.89 -4.46
N ILE A 23 5.35 0.09 -4.68
CA ILE A 23 6.35 0.52 -3.68
C ILE A 23 5.65 1.06 -2.43
N ILE A 24 4.67 1.95 -2.58
CA ILE A 24 3.94 2.53 -1.45
C ILE A 24 3.20 1.44 -0.66
N THR A 25 2.49 0.55 -1.35
CA THR A 25 1.76 -0.56 -0.73
C THR A 25 2.69 -1.48 0.05
N SER A 26 3.84 -1.82 -0.52
CA SER A 26 4.86 -2.65 0.14
C SER A 26 5.49 -1.96 1.35
N PHE A 27 5.85 -0.68 1.21
CA PHE A 27 6.44 0.12 2.27
C PHE A 27 5.52 0.22 3.49
N MET A 28 4.21 0.43 3.29
CA MET A 28 3.31 0.51 4.44
C MET A 28 3.15 -0.84 5.16
N GLY A 29 3.18 -1.97 4.44
CA GLY A 29 3.23 -3.29 5.08
C GLY A 29 4.40 -3.37 6.07
N ALA A 30 5.59 -3.00 5.61
CA ALA A 30 6.82 -3.06 6.41
C ALA A 30 6.81 -2.19 7.68
N LEU A 31 5.97 -1.14 7.78
CA LEU A 31 5.86 -0.35 9.01
C LEU A 31 5.42 -1.19 10.21
N HIS A 32 4.62 -2.24 9.99
CA HIS A 32 4.18 -3.14 11.06
C HIS A 32 5.36 -3.90 11.65
N TRP A 33 6.30 -4.34 10.81
CA TRP A 33 7.54 -4.96 11.28
C TRP A 33 8.40 -3.98 12.06
N GLY A 34 8.53 -2.73 11.60
CA GLY A 34 9.27 -1.70 12.32
C GLY A 34 8.73 -1.46 13.73
N ALA A 35 7.40 -1.39 13.87
CA ALA A 35 6.74 -1.25 15.16
C ALA A 35 6.94 -2.50 16.05
N SER A 36 6.79 -3.71 15.49
CA SER A 36 7.01 -4.97 16.22
C SER A 36 8.47 -5.16 16.64
N LEU A 37 9.45 -4.76 15.81
CA LEU A 37 10.87 -4.80 16.15
C LEU A 37 11.20 -3.86 17.32
N HIS A 38 10.51 -2.72 17.45
CA HIS A 38 10.70 -1.80 18.57
C HIS A 38 10.14 -2.32 19.90
N THR A 39 9.22 -3.29 19.86
CA THR A 39 8.65 -3.95 21.05
C THR A 39 9.34 -5.28 21.37
N LEU A 40 10.12 -5.86 20.44
CA LEU A 40 10.92 -7.06 20.67
C LEU A 40 11.93 -6.84 21.82
N GLY A 41 11.90 -7.74 22.81
CA GLY A 41 12.77 -7.71 23.99
C GLY A 41 12.19 -6.97 25.21
N LYS A 42 11.04 -6.29 25.08
CA LYS A 42 10.28 -5.81 26.23
C LYS A 42 9.34 -6.92 26.72
N PRO A 43 9.07 -7.04 28.04
CA PRO A 43 8.15 -8.04 28.57
C PRO A 43 6.78 -7.87 27.89
N LEU A 44 6.36 -8.90 27.17
CA LEU A 44 5.13 -8.91 26.37
C LEU A 44 3.93 -8.80 27.33
N THR A 45 3.32 -7.62 27.40
CA THR A 45 2.13 -7.36 28.21
C THR A 45 0.82 -7.67 27.47
N GLY A 46 0.89 -8.18 26.24
CA GLY A 46 -0.24 -8.29 25.31
C GLY A 46 -0.46 -9.65 24.66
N ASP A 47 -1.62 -9.75 24.02
CA ASP A 47 -2.18 -10.95 23.39
C ASP A 47 -1.33 -11.44 22.21
N ARG A 48 -0.67 -12.61 22.35
CA ARG A 48 0.27 -13.20 21.37
C ARG A 48 -0.26 -13.29 19.93
N TRP A 49 -1.58 -13.28 19.76
CA TRP A 49 -2.25 -13.32 18.46
C TRP A 49 -2.10 -12.03 17.67
N VAL A 50 -2.12 -10.87 18.34
CA VAL A 50 -2.01 -9.55 17.68
C VAL A 50 -0.59 -9.37 17.11
N ASP A 51 0.43 -9.78 17.86
CA ASP A 51 1.82 -9.72 17.42
C ASP A 51 2.07 -10.60 16.18
N ARG A 52 1.55 -11.83 16.18
CA ARG A 52 1.70 -12.73 15.02
C ARG A 52 1.01 -12.18 13.76
N ASN A 53 -0.14 -11.55 13.92
CA ASN A 53 -0.85 -10.95 12.80
C ASN A 53 -0.10 -9.76 12.19
N ALA A 54 0.61 -8.97 13.00
CA ALA A 54 1.44 -7.87 12.50
C ALA A 54 2.58 -8.35 11.59
N TRP A 55 3.19 -9.50 11.89
CA TRP A 55 4.22 -10.11 11.05
C TRP A 55 3.68 -10.55 9.69
N ILE A 56 2.54 -11.24 9.69
CA ILE A 56 1.89 -11.71 8.45
C ILE A 56 1.43 -10.50 7.61
N TRP A 57 0.86 -9.49 8.27
CA TRP A 57 0.40 -8.27 7.61
C TRP A 57 1.52 -7.42 7.03
N GLY A 58 2.77 -7.56 7.51
CA GLY A 58 3.91 -6.91 6.88
C GLY A 58 4.24 -7.44 5.49
N VAL A 59 3.93 -8.72 5.20
CA VAL A 59 4.26 -9.39 3.93
C VAL A 59 3.12 -9.33 2.93
N ILE A 60 1.88 -9.54 3.38
CA ILE A 60 0.69 -9.66 2.51
C ILE A 60 0.59 -8.51 1.49
N PRO A 61 0.71 -7.23 1.87
CA PRO A 61 0.58 -6.12 0.93
C PRO A 61 1.66 -6.13 -0.16
N ALA A 62 2.89 -6.53 0.18
CA ALA A 62 3.98 -6.61 -0.79
C ALA A 62 3.76 -7.74 -1.80
N LEU A 63 3.23 -8.89 -1.35
CA LEU A 63 2.86 -9.99 -2.26
C LEU A 63 1.70 -9.60 -3.17
N VAL A 64 0.67 -8.94 -2.63
CA VAL A 64 -0.46 -8.45 -3.43
C VAL A 64 0.02 -7.42 -4.46
N ALA A 65 0.89 -6.50 -4.06
CA ALA A 65 1.47 -5.51 -4.97
C ALA A 65 2.31 -6.15 -6.08
N TRP A 66 3.14 -7.14 -5.73
CA TRP A 66 3.92 -7.90 -6.71
C TRP A 66 3.04 -8.63 -7.71
N VAL A 67 1.99 -9.30 -7.25
CA VAL A 67 1.01 -9.96 -8.14
C VAL A 67 0.32 -8.92 -9.04
N ALA A 68 -0.08 -7.77 -8.50
CA ALA A 68 -0.74 -6.70 -9.25
C ALA A 68 0.11 -6.18 -10.44
N LEU A 69 1.44 -6.20 -10.34
CA LEU A 69 2.34 -5.80 -11.42
C LEU A 69 2.42 -6.82 -12.57
N HIS A 70 2.02 -8.08 -12.36
CA HIS A 70 2.10 -9.14 -13.37
C HIS A 70 0.77 -9.38 -14.12
N ILE A 71 -0.28 -8.63 -13.76
CA ILE A 71 -1.60 -8.73 -14.37
C ILE A 71 -1.82 -7.56 -15.33
N TYR A 72 -2.92 -7.60 -16.07
CA TYR A 72 -3.35 -6.50 -16.93
C TYR A 72 -3.40 -5.16 -16.17
N ILE A 73 -2.67 -4.15 -16.69
CA ILE A 73 -2.35 -2.89 -16.00
C ILE A 73 -3.54 -2.24 -15.28
N PRO A 74 -4.69 -1.94 -15.92
CA PRO A 74 -5.78 -1.26 -15.22
C PRO A 74 -6.39 -2.10 -14.09
N VAL A 75 -6.37 -3.44 -14.20
CA VAL A 75 -6.78 -4.33 -13.12
C VAL A 75 -5.76 -4.28 -11.97
N GLY A 76 -4.46 -4.30 -12.29
CA GLY A 76 -3.39 -4.11 -11.32
C GLY A 76 -3.51 -2.80 -10.52
N LEU A 77 -3.81 -1.69 -11.20
CA LEU A 77 -4.03 -0.39 -10.56
C LEU A 77 -5.21 -0.41 -9.59
N LEU A 78 -6.32 -1.06 -9.94
CA LEU A 78 -7.49 -1.21 -9.05
C LEU A 78 -7.18 -2.11 -7.86
N ILE A 79 -6.40 -3.18 -8.04
CA ILE A 79 -5.94 -4.04 -6.94
C ILE A 79 -5.07 -3.23 -5.96
N LEU A 80 -4.12 -2.43 -6.47
CA LEU A 80 -3.28 -1.56 -5.64
C LEU A 80 -4.13 -0.52 -4.89
N ALA A 81 -5.11 0.09 -5.55
CA ALA A 81 -6.03 1.03 -4.92
C ALA A 81 -6.85 0.38 -3.79
N ALA A 82 -7.42 -0.79 -4.05
CA ALA A 82 -8.16 -1.56 -3.05
C ALA A 82 -7.27 -1.96 -1.87
N MET A 83 -6.05 -2.41 -2.14
CA MET A 83 -5.08 -2.80 -1.12
C MET A 83 -4.72 -1.62 -0.21
N LEU A 84 -4.52 -0.41 -0.76
CA LEU A 84 -4.25 0.80 0.03
C LEU A 84 -5.43 1.15 0.96
N ILE A 85 -6.67 0.98 0.52
CA ILE A 85 -7.86 1.19 1.36
C ILE A 85 -7.89 0.18 2.51
N ILE A 86 -7.65 -1.11 2.19
CA ILE A 86 -7.64 -2.19 3.18
C ILE A 86 -6.54 -1.95 4.21
N GLN A 87 -5.32 -1.61 3.78
CA GLN A 87 -4.22 -1.24 4.67
C GLN A 87 -4.63 -0.09 5.57
N ARG A 88 -5.15 0.99 4.99
CA ARG A 88 -5.59 2.16 5.77
C ARG A 88 -6.65 1.80 6.80
N SER A 89 -7.57 0.87 6.51
CA SER A 89 -8.57 0.39 7.48
C SER A 89 -7.95 -0.39 8.63
N ILE A 90 -7.00 -1.27 8.35
CA ILE A 90 -6.32 -2.10 9.37
C ILE A 90 -5.36 -1.25 10.21
N ASP A 91 -4.70 -0.28 9.58
CA ASP A 91 -3.84 0.73 10.19
C ASP A 91 -4.60 1.50 11.29
N GLN A 92 -5.86 1.91 11.06
CA GLN A 92 -6.63 2.67 12.07
C GLN A 92 -6.81 1.88 13.37
N ASN A 93 -7.04 0.57 13.25
CA ASN A 93 -7.27 -0.31 14.40
C ASN A 93 -5.94 -0.66 15.09
N THR A 94 -4.89 -0.92 14.31
CA THR A 94 -3.60 -1.40 14.83
C THR A 94 -2.77 -0.28 15.45
N TYR A 95 -2.78 0.92 14.86
CA TYR A 95 -2.01 2.06 15.36
C TYR A 95 -2.48 2.61 16.71
N ARG A 96 -3.66 2.19 17.21
CA ARG A 96 -4.04 2.43 18.60
C ARG A 96 -3.05 1.82 19.61
N TYR A 97 -2.37 0.74 19.23
CA TYR A 97 -1.44 0.03 20.11
C TYR A 97 0.01 0.48 19.94
N TYR A 98 0.35 1.18 18.85
CA TYR A 98 1.73 1.58 18.55
C TYR A 98 2.08 2.97 19.05
N PHE A 99 1.11 3.88 19.10
CA PHE A 99 1.32 5.24 19.58
C PHE A 99 0.88 5.38 21.04
N SER A 100 1.77 5.89 21.89
CA SER A 100 1.51 6.19 23.30
C SER A 100 0.82 7.54 23.53
N ASP A 101 0.88 8.45 22.54
CA ASP A 101 0.23 9.76 22.58
C ASP A 101 -0.86 9.88 21.49
N ASP A 102 -2.05 10.29 21.91
CA ASP A 102 -3.21 10.42 21.02
C ASP A 102 -3.09 11.58 20.02
N VAL A 103 -2.38 12.66 20.39
CA VAL A 103 -2.18 13.81 19.48
C VAL A 103 -1.30 13.40 18.30
N THR A 104 -0.19 12.73 18.58
CA THR A 104 0.72 12.19 17.56
C THR A 104 0.02 11.16 16.67
N ARG A 105 -0.78 10.27 17.26
CA ARG A 105 -1.59 9.29 16.52
C ARG A 105 -2.55 9.97 15.55
N ALA A 106 -3.30 10.97 16.01
CA ALA A 106 -4.29 11.68 15.19
C ALA A 106 -3.63 12.44 14.02
N ALA A 107 -2.47 13.06 14.27
CA ALA A 107 -1.70 13.74 13.22
C ALA A 107 -1.22 12.76 12.14
N PHE A 108 -0.65 11.62 12.54
CA PHE A 108 -0.21 10.57 11.61
C PHE A 108 -1.38 10.01 10.79
N MET A 109 -2.52 9.72 11.45
CA MET A 109 -3.72 9.22 10.77
C MET A 109 -4.31 10.23 9.79
N THR A 110 -4.24 11.53 10.10
CA THR A 110 -4.69 12.59 9.18
C THR A 110 -3.85 12.62 7.92
N MET A 111 -2.52 12.58 8.06
CA MET A 111 -1.60 12.51 6.91
C MET A 111 -1.86 11.24 6.08
N ARG A 112 -1.92 10.08 6.74
CA ARG A 112 -2.17 8.77 6.12
C ARG A 112 -3.47 8.75 5.32
N ASN A 113 -4.55 9.31 5.88
CA ASN A 113 -5.84 9.39 5.19
C ASN A 113 -5.74 10.22 3.92
N ARG A 114 -5.17 11.44 4.00
CA ARG A 114 -5.02 12.32 2.83
C ARG A 114 -4.21 11.67 1.72
N LEU A 115 -3.06 11.08 2.06
CA LEU A 115 -2.22 10.38 1.08
C LEU A 115 -2.91 9.18 0.46
N THR A 116 -3.65 8.40 1.25
CA THR A 116 -4.41 7.24 0.75
C THR A 116 -5.50 7.67 -0.22
N TYR A 117 -6.28 8.71 0.11
CA TYR A 117 -7.32 9.22 -0.78
C TYR A 117 -6.75 9.70 -2.11
N VAL A 118 -5.67 10.48 -2.08
CA VAL A 118 -5.02 10.97 -3.30
C VAL A 118 -4.49 9.82 -4.14
N ALA A 119 -3.77 8.86 -3.52
CA ALA A 119 -3.23 7.71 -4.24
C ALA A 119 -4.33 6.85 -4.88
N VAL A 120 -5.41 6.55 -4.14
CA VAL A 120 -6.55 5.78 -4.63
C VAL A 120 -7.26 6.50 -5.79
N ALA A 121 -7.43 7.83 -5.68
CA ALA A 121 -8.03 8.63 -6.74
C ALA A 121 -7.17 8.58 -8.01
N CYS A 122 -5.85 8.75 -7.89
CA CYS A 122 -4.93 8.67 -9.03
C CYS A 122 -4.94 7.29 -9.71
N LEU A 123 -4.86 6.21 -8.91
CA LEU A 123 -4.84 4.83 -9.43
C LEU A 123 -6.16 4.47 -10.12
N THR A 124 -7.30 4.80 -9.48
CA THR A 124 -8.64 4.54 -10.04
C THR A 124 -8.87 5.35 -11.30
N TRP A 125 -8.50 6.63 -11.30
CA TRP A 125 -8.64 7.49 -12.47
C TRP A 125 -7.84 6.96 -13.66
N ALA A 126 -6.57 6.60 -13.44
CA ALA A 126 -5.74 6.00 -14.47
C ALA A 126 -6.34 4.70 -15.02
N ALA A 127 -6.85 3.82 -14.14
CA ALA A 127 -7.52 2.59 -14.56
C ALA A 127 -8.75 2.87 -15.45
N VAL A 128 -9.59 3.84 -15.07
CA VAL A 128 -10.78 4.24 -15.85
C VAL A 128 -10.39 4.80 -17.21
N VAL A 129 -9.38 5.68 -17.26
CA VAL A 129 -8.89 6.25 -18.53
C VAL A 129 -8.41 5.14 -19.48
N ILE A 130 -7.62 4.19 -18.97
CA ILE A 130 -7.11 3.08 -19.78
C ILE A 130 -8.24 2.18 -20.28
N LEU A 131 -9.25 1.89 -19.45
CA LEU A 131 -10.34 0.97 -19.79
C LEU A 131 -11.38 1.55 -20.75
N PHE A 132 -11.64 2.86 -20.70
CA PHE A 132 -12.78 3.46 -21.40
C PHE A 132 -12.42 4.54 -22.42
N ILE A 133 -11.23 5.13 -22.33
CA ILE A 133 -10.80 6.22 -23.23
C ILE A 133 -9.74 5.72 -24.22
N GLN A 134 -8.94 4.72 -23.84
CA GLN A 134 -7.89 4.15 -24.70
C GLN A 134 -8.21 2.76 -25.26
N ALA A 135 -9.39 2.20 -24.92
CA ALA A 135 -9.92 0.96 -25.49
C ALA A 135 -10.67 1.24 -26.79
#